data_AF-A0A8D0DHX8-F1
#
_entry.id   AF-A0A8D0DHX8-F1
#
_cell.length_a   1.000
_cell.length_b   1.000
_cell.length_c   1.000
_cell.angle_alpha   90.00
_cell.angle_beta   90.00
_cell.angle_gamma   90.00
#
_symmetry.space_group_name_H-M   'P 1'
#
loop_
_entity.id
_entity.type
_entity.pdbx_description
1 polymer ?
#
loop_
_entity_poly.entity_id
_entity_poly.type
_entity_poly.pdbx_seq_one_letter_code
_entity_poly.pdbx_strand_id
1 'polypeptide(L)'
;MAQGKVMDLKSEKDVWDLQNIKRAQLVDVKEVPLLDTTAEKWEEVWRFKARPDDLLICTYPKAGTTWVQEIVSMIQHGGDTEKCDQLPITERIPFLELFINDGCPTSLEVADAMPSPRTLKSHLPVQLLPPSFWEQKSKIIYVARNAKDNATSYFHFHRMNKGMPEPGTWDQFLENFIEGKVAWGSWFDHVIGWWKAKNHYPILYLFYEDIKEDPAKEIQKIAQFLNLDLPEVLLNQVMQHTAFENMKQNPKTNFTNVPSFIMDQSVSAFMRKGTVGDWKNQFTVAQSEWLDDACAQLLKGINLTFRTQL
;
A
#
# COMPACT_ATOMS: atom_id res chain seq x y z
N MET A 1 -27.11 14.01 -9.54
CA MET A 1 -26.84 14.44 -8.16
C MET A 1 -27.12 13.26 -7.23
N ALA A 2 -26.10 12.43 -6.98
CA ALA A 2 -26.16 11.39 -5.97
C ALA A 2 -25.44 11.95 -4.74
N GLN A 3 -26.18 12.24 -3.67
CA GLN A 3 -25.59 12.57 -2.38
C GLN A 3 -24.90 11.30 -1.87
N GLY A 4 -23.57 11.29 -1.90
CA GLY A 4 -22.79 10.26 -1.22
C GLY A 4 -23.13 10.30 0.27
N LYS A 5 -23.70 9.21 0.79
CA LYS A 5 -23.77 9.01 2.23
C LYS A 5 -22.33 8.97 2.73
N VAL A 6 -21.94 10.02 3.45
CA VAL A 6 -20.75 9.97 4.30
C VAL A 6 -20.96 8.82 5.28
N MET A 7 -20.07 7.83 5.29
CA MET A 7 -20.09 6.75 6.27
C MET A 7 -19.86 7.34 7.65
N ASP A 8 -20.93 7.48 8.44
CA ASP A 8 -20.83 7.74 9.86
C ASP A 8 -20.57 6.42 10.59
N LEU A 9 -19.30 6.02 10.65
CA LEU A 9 -18.84 4.84 11.40
C LEU A 9 -19.20 4.89 12.91
N LYS A 10 -19.75 6.00 13.41
CA LYS A 10 -20.20 6.12 14.81
C LYS A 10 -21.58 5.54 15.07
N SER A 11 -22.45 5.38 14.06
CA SER A 11 -23.84 4.96 14.27
C SER A 11 -24.06 3.45 14.27
N GLU A 12 -23.05 2.64 13.98
CA GLU A 12 -23.18 1.18 13.84
C GLU A 12 -22.55 0.40 15.00
N LYS A 13 -22.68 0.89 16.24
CA LYS A 13 -22.27 0.10 17.42
C LYS A 13 -22.97 -1.27 17.51
N ASP A 14 -24.09 -1.44 16.81
CA ASP A 14 -24.91 -2.65 16.81
C ASP A 14 -24.55 -3.68 15.72
N VAL A 15 -23.65 -3.34 14.78
CA VAL A 15 -23.22 -4.25 13.68
C VAL A 15 -21.97 -5.05 14.05
N TRP A 16 -21.19 -4.54 14.99
CA TRP A 16 -19.91 -5.12 15.37
C TRP A 16 -20.04 -5.80 16.73
N ASP A 17 -19.69 -7.09 16.83
CA ASP A 17 -19.25 -7.64 18.12
C ASP A 17 -17.89 -7.03 18.45
N LEU A 18 -17.92 -5.78 18.91
CA LEU A 18 -16.77 -4.92 19.18
C LEU A 18 -15.80 -5.52 20.21
N GLN A 19 -16.22 -6.57 20.92
CA GLN A 19 -15.41 -7.26 21.92
C GLN A 19 -14.60 -8.43 21.34
N ASN A 20 -14.86 -8.87 20.10
CA ASN A 20 -14.29 -10.11 19.54
C ASN A 20 -13.81 -9.99 18.08
N ILE A 21 -13.19 -8.88 17.65
CA ILE A 21 -12.48 -8.89 16.36
C ILE A 21 -11.30 -9.86 16.45
N LYS A 22 -11.48 -11.03 15.84
CA LYS A 22 -10.42 -12.02 15.66
C LYS A 22 -9.45 -11.48 14.61
N ARG A 23 -8.16 -11.64 14.90
CA ARG A 23 -7.13 -11.38 13.90
C ARG A 23 -7.23 -12.38 12.76
N ALA A 24 -7.05 -11.87 11.55
CA ALA A 24 -7.05 -12.66 10.32
C ALA A 24 -6.05 -13.81 10.41
N GLN A 25 -6.42 -14.94 9.81
CA GLN A 25 -5.51 -16.03 9.51
C GLN A 25 -4.96 -15.89 8.09
N LEU A 26 -3.88 -16.62 7.79
CA LEU A 26 -3.34 -16.69 6.44
C LEU A 26 -3.83 -17.96 5.75
N VAL A 27 -4.26 -17.80 4.50
CA VAL A 27 -4.71 -18.89 3.63
C VAL A 27 -3.94 -18.78 2.32
N ASP A 28 -3.35 -19.88 1.88
CA ASP A 28 -2.59 -19.90 0.62
C ASP A 28 -3.53 -19.85 -0.58
N VAL A 29 -3.32 -18.84 -1.42
CA VAL A 29 -3.96 -18.68 -2.73
C VAL A 29 -2.89 -18.76 -3.79
N LYS A 30 -2.85 -19.87 -4.53
CA LYS A 30 -1.79 -20.18 -5.50
C LYS A 30 -0.39 -19.97 -4.89
N GLU A 31 -0.16 -20.58 -3.72
CA GLU A 31 1.12 -20.57 -2.98
C GLU A 31 1.52 -19.20 -2.39
N VAL A 32 0.62 -18.22 -2.39
CA VAL A 32 0.83 -16.94 -1.72
C VAL A 32 -0.10 -16.85 -0.50
N PRO A 33 0.43 -16.64 0.72
CA PRO A 33 -0.41 -16.44 1.89
C PRO A 33 -1.15 -15.10 1.81
N LEU A 34 -2.47 -15.15 1.72
CA LEU A 34 -3.36 -13.98 1.78
C LEU A 34 -4.17 -14.00 3.07
N LEU A 35 -4.81 -12.87 3.41
CA LEU A 35 -5.77 -12.83 4.51
C LEU A 35 -6.94 -13.78 4.20
N ASP A 36 -7.43 -14.49 5.21
CA ASP A 36 -8.61 -15.37 5.12
C ASP A 36 -9.79 -14.70 4.41
N THR A 37 -10.14 -13.47 4.77
CA THR A 37 -11.22 -12.71 4.12
C THR A 37 -10.97 -12.45 2.64
N THR A 38 -9.72 -12.21 2.24
CA THR A 38 -9.33 -12.08 0.83
C THR A 38 -9.41 -13.42 0.09
N ALA A 39 -8.98 -14.50 0.74
CA ALA A 39 -8.99 -15.84 0.16
C ALA A 39 -10.43 -16.35 -0.08
N GLU A 40 -11.34 -16.09 0.85
CA GLU A 40 -12.77 -16.39 0.72
C GLU A 40 -13.41 -15.69 -0.49
N LYS A 41 -12.95 -14.47 -0.78
CA LYS A 41 -13.43 -13.62 -1.88
C LYS A 41 -12.54 -13.67 -3.13
N TRP A 42 -11.63 -14.63 -3.20
CA TRP A 42 -10.59 -14.66 -4.22
C TRP A 42 -11.11 -14.69 -5.66
N GLU A 43 -12.16 -15.47 -5.93
CA GLU A 43 -12.75 -15.56 -7.27
C GLU A 43 -13.32 -14.21 -7.74
N GLU A 44 -13.85 -13.40 -6.82
CA GLU A 44 -14.36 -12.05 -7.12
C GLU A 44 -13.20 -11.11 -7.45
N VAL A 45 -12.12 -11.14 -6.66
CA VAL A 45 -10.88 -10.37 -6.91
C VAL A 45 -10.30 -10.74 -8.26
N TRP A 46 -10.09 -12.03 -8.52
CA TRP A 46 -9.45 -12.53 -9.75
C TRP A 46 -10.25 -12.16 -11.02
N ARG A 47 -11.59 -12.06 -10.91
CA ARG A 47 -12.48 -11.72 -12.03
C ARG A 47 -12.72 -10.22 -12.19
N PHE A 48 -12.17 -9.38 -11.32
CA PHE A 48 -12.30 -7.93 -11.38
C PHE A 48 -12.03 -7.41 -12.80
N LYS A 49 -12.84 -6.45 -13.26
CA LYS A 49 -12.77 -5.89 -14.60
C LYS A 49 -12.12 -4.49 -14.55
N ALA A 50 -10.83 -4.46 -14.83
CA ALA A 50 -10.12 -3.22 -15.11
C ALA A 50 -10.70 -2.53 -16.35
N ARG A 51 -10.63 -1.20 -16.37
CA ARG A 51 -10.99 -0.33 -17.48
C ARG A 51 -9.70 0.15 -18.19
N PRO A 52 -9.79 0.55 -19.48
CA PRO A 52 -8.61 1.00 -20.24
C PRO A 52 -7.88 2.19 -19.60
N ASP A 53 -8.60 3.03 -18.86
CA ASP A 53 -8.10 4.25 -18.23
C ASP A 53 -7.88 4.14 -16.72
N ASP A 54 -7.93 2.91 -16.18
CA ASP A 54 -7.56 2.69 -14.79
C ASP A 54 -6.07 2.90 -14.56
N LEU A 55 -5.77 3.52 -13.41
CA LEU A 55 -4.43 3.57 -12.82
C LEU A 55 -4.39 2.65 -11.60
N LEU A 56 -3.43 1.74 -11.56
CA LEU A 56 -3.19 0.91 -10.39
C LEU A 56 -1.95 1.41 -9.63
N ILE A 57 -2.08 1.64 -8.33
CA ILE A 57 -0.96 1.83 -7.41
C ILE A 57 -0.74 0.50 -6.70
N CYS A 58 0.36 -0.17 -7.02
CA CYS A 58 0.72 -1.45 -6.44
C CYS A 58 2.01 -1.35 -5.63
N THR A 59 2.06 -2.01 -4.49
CA THR A 59 3.25 -2.03 -3.62
C THR A 59 3.28 -3.30 -2.83
N TYR A 60 4.45 -3.80 -2.44
CA TYR A 60 4.50 -4.67 -1.26
C TYR A 60 4.00 -3.85 -0.04
N PRO A 61 3.31 -4.45 0.95
CA PRO A 61 2.87 -3.73 2.13
C PRO A 61 3.96 -2.84 2.72
N LYS A 62 3.58 -1.64 3.15
CA LYS A 62 4.45 -0.67 3.85
C LYS A 62 5.60 -0.08 3.02
N ALA A 63 5.54 -0.16 1.70
CA ALA A 63 6.50 0.47 0.79
C ALA A 63 6.17 1.93 0.39
N GLY A 64 5.21 2.60 1.04
CA GLY A 64 4.86 4.00 0.75
C GLY A 64 3.58 4.20 -0.05
N THR A 65 2.68 3.21 -0.06
CA THR A 65 1.42 3.23 -0.82
C THR A 65 0.60 4.49 -0.56
N THR A 66 0.28 4.80 0.70
CA THR A 66 -0.55 5.97 1.06
C THR A 66 0.09 7.28 0.61
N TRP A 67 1.43 7.36 0.64
CA TRP A 67 2.15 8.54 0.21
C TRP A 67 1.98 8.76 -1.30
N VAL A 68 2.19 7.71 -2.10
CA VAL A 68 2.01 7.78 -3.55
C VAL A 68 0.54 7.91 -3.96
N GLN A 69 -0.39 7.31 -3.21
CA GLN A 69 -1.83 7.55 -3.38
C GLN A 69 -2.18 9.03 -3.24
N GLU A 70 -1.63 9.71 -2.22
CA GLU A 70 -1.87 11.15 -2.02
C GLU A 70 -1.19 12.01 -3.09
N ILE A 71 0.06 11.70 -3.47
CA ILE A 71 0.76 12.37 -4.58
C ILE A 71 -0.05 12.27 -5.87
N VAL A 72 -0.50 11.06 -6.24
CA VAL A 72 -1.28 10.84 -7.45
C VAL A 72 -2.61 11.58 -7.38
N SER A 73 -3.29 11.54 -6.24
CA SER A 73 -4.55 12.27 -6.04
C SER A 73 -4.35 13.78 -6.23
N MET A 74 -3.31 14.36 -5.65
CA MET A 74 -2.97 15.79 -5.82
C MET A 74 -2.66 16.15 -7.27
N ILE A 75 -1.89 15.33 -7.99
CA ILE A 75 -1.58 15.55 -9.41
C ILE A 75 -2.86 15.50 -10.25
N GLN A 76 -3.71 14.48 -10.06
CA GLN A 76 -4.95 14.29 -10.83
C GLN A 76 -5.97 15.42 -10.60
N HIS A 77 -5.92 16.09 -9.44
CA HIS A 77 -6.76 17.25 -9.13
C HIS A 77 -6.06 18.59 -9.39
N GLY A 78 -4.91 18.61 -10.06
CA GLY A 78 -4.21 19.84 -10.43
C GLY A 78 -3.70 20.64 -9.22
N GLY A 79 -3.30 19.97 -8.14
CA GLY A 79 -2.82 20.61 -6.90
C GLY A 79 -3.92 21.09 -5.96
N ASP A 80 -5.19 20.83 -6.27
CA ASP A 80 -6.35 21.24 -5.49
C ASP A 80 -6.49 20.41 -4.20
N THR A 81 -6.00 20.95 -3.09
CA THR A 81 -6.03 20.30 -1.77
C THR A 81 -7.45 20.10 -1.26
N GLU A 82 -8.38 21.02 -1.56
CA GLU A 82 -9.76 20.92 -1.08
C GLU A 82 -10.47 19.72 -1.70
N LYS A 83 -10.21 19.41 -2.98
CA LYS A 83 -10.72 18.20 -3.64
C LYS A 83 -10.11 16.93 -3.06
N CYS A 84 -8.82 16.95 -2.73
CA CYS A 84 -8.14 15.78 -2.15
C CYS A 84 -8.58 15.48 -0.72
N ASP A 85 -8.94 16.50 0.08
CA ASP A 85 -9.28 16.33 1.49
C ASP A 85 -10.77 16.10 1.78
N GLN A 86 -11.63 15.98 0.75
CA GLN A 86 -13.06 15.73 0.95
C GLN A 86 -13.30 14.37 1.63
N LEU A 87 -12.65 13.32 1.12
CA LEU A 87 -12.83 11.94 1.55
C LEU A 87 -11.52 11.32 2.03
N PRO A 88 -11.58 10.40 3.02
CA PRO A 88 -10.42 9.60 3.41
C PRO A 88 -9.80 8.87 2.21
N ILE A 89 -8.48 8.67 2.26
CA ILE A 89 -7.71 8.03 1.17
C ILE A 89 -8.24 6.63 0.81
N THR A 90 -8.81 5.91 1.78
CA THR A 90 -9.41 4.58 1.61
C THR A 90 -10.68 4.61 0.76
N GLU A 91 -11.40 5.73 0.73
CA GLU A 91 -12.60 5.92 -0.09
C GLU A 91 -12.25 6.53 -1.45
N ARG A 92 -11.21 7.39 -1.51
CA ARG A 92 -10.73 7.96 -2.78
C ARG A 92 -10.08 6.92 -3.69
N ILE A 93 -9.30 6.01 -3.12
CA ILE A 93 -8.52 5.01 -3.85
C ILE A 93 -8.76 3.65 -3.17
N PRO A 94 -9.77 2.88 -3.62
CA PRO A 94 -10.17 1.63 -2.97
C PRO A 94 -9.09 0.56 -3.07
N PHE A 95 -9.01 -0.28 -2.05
CA PHE A 95 -8.03 -1.36 -1.94
C PHE A 95 -8.66 -2.68 -2.38
N LEU A 96 -8.42 -3.07 -3.64
CA LEU A 96 -9.20 -4.08 -4.37
C LEU A 96 -9.42 -5.38 -3.60
N GLU A 97 -8.37 -5.93 -3.01
CA GLU A 97 -8.42 -7.23 -2.34
C GLU A 97 -8.64 -7.15 -0.82
N LEU A 98 -9.00 -5.98 -0.27
CA LEU A 98 -9.33 -5.84 1.15
C LEU A 98 -10.84 -5.89 1.37
N PHE A 99 -11.27 -6.85 2.19
CA PHE A 99 -12.65 -7.05 2.61
C PHE A 99 -12.76 -6.88 4.12
N ILE A 100 -13.63 -5.96 4.54
CA ILE A 100 -13.87 -5.62 5.94
C ILE A 100 -15.33 -5.92 6.24
N ASN A 101 -15.60 -7.04 6.93
CA ASN A 101 -16.87 -7.53 7.50
C ASN A 101 -18.18 -7.39 6.69
N ASP A 102 -19.19 -8.14 7.14
CA ASP A 102 -20.52 -8.10 6.55
C ASP A 102 -21.25 -6.79 6.91
N GLY A 103 -21.83 -6.12 5.89
CA GLY A 103 -22.71 -4.96 6.05
C GLY A 103 -22.23 -3.67 5.39
N CYS A 104 -20.95 -3.57 5.00
CA CYS A 104 -20.41 -2.46 4.22
C CYS A 104 -20.17 -2.87 2.75
N PRO A 105 -20.28 -1.93 1.78
CA PRO A 105 -19.85 -2.19 0.42
C PRO A 105 -18.38 -2.62 0.39
N THR A 106 -18.09 -3.67 -0.38
CA THR A 106 -16.72 -4.16 -0.60
C THR A 106 -15.92 -3.16 -1.43
N SER A 107 -14.59 -3.23 -1.34
CA SER A 107 -13.71 -2.40 -2.16
C SER A 107 -13.92 -2.62 -3.67
N LEU A 108 -14.35 -3.81 -4.08
CA LEU A 108 -14.71 -4.14 -5.46
C LEU A 108 -15.99 -3.41 -5.89
N GLU A 109 -17.04 -3.45 -5.07
CA GLU A 109 -18.31 -2.72 -5.35
C GLU A 109 -18.09 -1.21 -5.40
N VAL A 110 -17.26 -0.67 -4.49
CA VAL A 110 -16.86 0.75 -4.53
C VAL A 110 -16.13 1.06 -5.83
N ALA A 111 -15.14 0.25 -6.21
CA ALA A 111 -14.39 0.45 -7.45
C ALA A 111 -15.28 0.35 -8.70
N ASP A 112 -16.27 -0.55 -8.73
CA ASP A 112 -17.20 -0.68 -9.85
C ASP A 112 -18.17 0.50 -9.96
N ALA A 113 -18.60 1.06 -8.83
CA ALA A 113 -19.45 2.24 -8.79
C ALA A 113 -18.72 3.56 -9.15
N MET A 114 -17.40 3.61 -9.05
CA MET A 114 -16.62 4.82 -9.36
C MET A 114 -16.69 5.17 -10.86
N PRO A 115 -16.82 6.46 -11.22
CA PRO A 115 -16.65 6.90 -12.59
C PRO A 115 -15.20 6.75 -13.04
N SER A 116 -14.99 6.57 -14.35
CA SER A 116 -13.66 6.61 -14.96
C SER A 116 -13.15 8.05 -15.09
N PRO A 117 -11.81 8.29 -15.03
CA PRO A 117 -10.77 7.31 -14.75
C PRO A 117 -10.69 6.94 -13.26
N ARG A 118 -10.41 5.67 -12.94
CA ARG A 118 -10.26 5.20 -11.56
C ARG A 118 -8.79 5.11 -11.17
N THR A 119 -8.47 5.49 -9.94
CA THR A 119 -7.20 5.14 -9.30
C THR A 119 -7.49 4.07 -8.24
N LEU A 120 -6.80 2.95 -8.32
CA LEU A 120 -7.03 1.75 -7.50
C LEU A 120 -5.75 1.38 -6.75
N LYS A 121 -5.88 0.72 -5.60
CA LYS A 121 -4.76 0.21 -4.81
C LYS A 121 -4.74 -1.31 -4.81
N SER A 122 -3.55 -1.90 -4.87
CA SER A 122 -3.35 -3.32 -4.57
C SER A 122 -1.98 -3.61 -3.91
N HIS A 123 -1.91 -4.74 -3.22
CA HIS A 123 -0.70 -5.39 -2.69
C HIS A 123 -0.50 -6.78 -3.30
N LEU A 124 -1.24 -7.15 -4.36
CA LEU A 124 -1.09 -8.45 -5.00
C LEU A 124 0.26 -8.57 -5.73
N PRO A 125 0.96 -9.72 -5.60
CA PRO A 125 2.09 -10.02 -6.45
C PRO A 125 1.64 -10.22 -7.91
N VAL A 126 2.57 -10.09 -8.86
CA VAL A 126 2.26 -10.07 -10.30
C VAL A 126 1.42 -11.26 -10.79
N GLN A 127 1.67 -12.46 -10.28
CA GLN A 127 0.95 -13.69 -10.66
C GLN A 127 -0.50 -13.74 -10.12
N LEU A 128 -0.82 -12.88 -9.16
CA LEU A 128 -2.14 -12.76 -8.55
C LEU A 128 -2.90 -11.51 -9.01
N LEU A 129 -2.29 -10.60 -9.77
CA LEU A 129 -3.02 -9.46 -10.28
C LEU A 129 -4.15 -9.90 -11.22
N PRO A 130 -5.38 -9.34 -11.11
CA PRO A 130 -6.49 -9.68 -11.99
C PRO A 130 -6.08 -9.58 -13.47
N PRO A 131 -6.31 -10.60 -14.30
CA PRO A 131 -5.83 -10.63 -15.68
C PRO A 131 -6.27 -9.44 -16.54
N SER A 132 -7.42 -8.84 -16.21
CA SER A 132 -7.98 -7.68 -16.90
C SER A 132 -7.04 -6.48 -16.92
N PHE A 133 -6.22 -6.25 -15.88
CA PHE A 133 -5.22 -5.15 -15.90
C PHE A 133 -4.18 -5.34 -17.01
N TRP A 134 -3.75 -6.58 -17.24
CA TRP A 134 -2.81 -6.93 -18.31
C TRP A 134 -3.46 -6.82 -19.69
N GLU A 135 -4.69 -7.30 -19.83
CA GLU A 135 -5.49 -7.23 -21.07
C GLU A 135 -5.73 -5.78 -21.50
N GLN A 136 -6.08 -4.90 -20.56
CA GLN A 136 -6.33 -3.49 -20.81
C GLN A 136 -5.05 -2.66 -20.94
N LYS A 137 -3.88 -3.23 -20.65
CA LYS A 137 -2.60 -2.51 -20.56
C LYS A 137 -2.70 -1.28 -19.64
N SER A 138 -3.40 -1.42 -18.51
CA SER A 138 -3.59 -0.34 -17.54
C SER A 138 -2.25 0.19 -17.07
N LYS A 139 -2.17 1.51 -16.83
CA LYS A 139 -0.96 2.11 -16.23
C LYS A 139 -0.83 1.63 -14.78
N ILE A 140 0.38 1.28 -14.37
CA ILE A 140 0.66 0.84 -13.01
C ILE A 140 1.83 1.65 -12.43
N ILE A 141 1.66 2.20 -11.23
CA ILE A 141 2.76 2.74 -10.44
C ILE A 141 3.10 1.70 -9.38
N TYR A 142 4.30 1.13 -9.49
CA TYR A 142 4.83 0.22 -8.49
C TYR A 142 5.83 0.93 -7.60
N VAL A 143 5.70 0.83 -6.28
CA VAL A 143 6.68 1.39 -5.34
C VAL A 143 7.31 0.29 -4.51
N ALA A 144 8.62 0.22 -4.56
CA ALA A 144 9.44 -0.67 -3.77
C ALA A 144 10.11 0.10 -2.62
N ARG A 145 10.44 -0.60 -1.54
CA ARG A 145 11.18 -0.07 -0.39
C ARG A 145 12.15 -1.12 0.09
N ASN A 146 13.30 -0.72 0.58
CA ASN A 146 14.31 -1.63 1.09
C ASN A 146 13.72 -2.61 2.13
N ALA A 147 14.15 -3.87 2.07
CA ALA A 147 13.58 -4.97 2.86
C ALA A 147 13.63 -4.70 4.38
N LYS A 148 14.70 -4.08 4.87
CA LYS A 148 14.91 -3.84 6.31
C LYS A 148 13.89 -2.86 6.88
N ASP A 149 13.75 -1.68 6.28
CA ASP A 149 12.72 -0.72 6.72
C ASP A 149 11.31 -1.24 6.46
N ASN A 150 11.12 -2.03 5.39
CA ASN A 150 9.84 -2.64 5.09
C ASN A 150 9.43 -3.62 6.19
N ALA A 151 10.29 -4.57 6.56
CA ALA A 151 10.07 -5.52 7.64
C ALA A 151 9.77 -4.83 8.98
N THR A 152 10.59 -3.83 9.37
CA THR A 152 10.36 -3.04 10.59
C THR A 152 9.00 -2.34 10.55
N SER A 153 8.67 -1.67 9.43
CA SER A 153 7.39 -0.99 9.30
C SER A 153 6.20 -1.95 9.30
N TYR A 154 6.38 -3.17 8.80
CA TYR A 154 5.33 -4.16 8.68
C TYR A 154 5.04 -4.85 10.01
N PHE A 155 6.08 -5.12 10.80
CA PHE A 155 5.93 -5.57 12.18
C PHE A 155 5.09 -4.61 13.03
N HIS A 156 5.44 -3.33 13.03
CA HIS A 156 4.67 -2.31 13.76
C HIS A 156 3.23 -2.18 13.25
N PHE A 157 3.01 -2.37 11.94
CA PHE A 157 1.67 -2.36 11.37
C PHE A 157 0.82 -3.55 11.85
N HIS A 158 1.38 -4.76 11.91
CA HIS A 158 0.66 -5.93 12.46
C HIS A 158 0.33 -5.75 13.95
N ARG A 159 1.21 -5.09 14.72
CA ARG A 159 0.96 -4.81 16.14
C ARG A 159 -0.27 -3.91 16.35
N MET A 160 -0.40 -2.86 15.54
CA MET A 160 -1.49 -1.89 15.68
C MET A 160 -2.77 -2.27 14.92
N ASN A 161 -2.67 -3.00 13.80
CA ASN A 161 -3.82 -3.38 12.97
C ASN A 161 -4.32 -4.79 13.34
N LYS A 162 -5.47 -4.86 14.01
CA LYS A 162 -6.17 -6.10 14.40
C LYS A 162 -6.78 -6.85 13.22
N GLY A 163 -6.83 -6.26 12.03
CA GLY A 163 -7.14 -6.99 10.78
C GLY A 163 -5.97 -7.82 10.24
N MET A 164 -4.78 -7.73 10.83
CA MET A 164 -3.62 -8.55 10.47
C MET A 164 -3.42 -9.72 11.45
N PRO A 165 -2.74 -10.81 11.04
CA PRO A 165 -2.31 -11.87 11.95
C PRO A 165 -1.51 -11.33 13.15
N GLU A 166 -1.49 -12.06 14.27
CA GLU A 166 -0.60 -11.68 15.38
C GLU A 166 0.86 -11.74 14.93
N PRO A 167 1.66 -10.68 15.12
CA PRO A 167 3.05 -10.67 14.65
C PRO A 167 3.99 -11.50 15.53
N GLY A 168 3.60 -11.84 16.76
CA GLY A 168 4.50 -12.44 17.74
C GLY A 168 5.63 -11.48 18.16
N THR A 169 6.79 -12.04 18.49
CA THR A 169 8.01 -11.28 18.76
C THR A 169 8.63 -10.75 17.46
N TRP A 170 9.53 -9.77 17.57
CA TRP A 170 10.27 -9.26 16.40
C TRP A 170 11.05 -10.37 15.69
N ASP A 171 11.70 -11.26 16.44
CA ASP A 171 12.52 -12.33 15.88
C ASP A 171 11.67 -13.31 15.05
N GLN A 172 10.53 -13.74 15.59
CA GLN A 172 9.57 -14.58 14.88
C GLN A 172 9.00 -13.88 13.64
N PHE A 173 8.69 -12.59 13.75
CA PHE A 173 8.19 -11.83 12.61
C PHE A 173 9.23 -11.70 11.49
N LEU A 174 10.49 -11.43 11.85
CA LEU A 174 11.58 -11.31 10.90
C LEU A 174 11.84 -12.62 10.16
N GLU A 175 11.84 -13.75 10.88
CA GLU A 175 11.93 -15.09 10.28
C GLU A 175 10.80 -15.32 9.27
N ASN A 176 9.54 -15.12 9.69
CA ASN A 176 8.39 -15.25 8.80
C ASN A 176 8.46 -14.31 7.60
N PHE A 177 8.96 -13.07 7.77
CA PHE A 177 9.14 -12.12 6.68
C PHE A 177 10.17 -12.60 5.65
N ILE A 178 11.31 -13.11 6.11
CA ILE A 178 12.38 -13.63 5.23
C ILE A 178 11.90 -14.87 4.47
N GLU A 179 11.16 -15.75 5.14
CA GLU A 179 10.58 -16.97 4.55
C GLU A 179 9.33 -16.71 3.71
N GLY A 180 8.82 -15.48 3.66
CA GLY A 180 7.60 -15.13 2.92
C GLY A 180 6.30 -15.66 3.54
N LYS A 181 6.29 -16.01 4.83
CA LYS A 181 5.15 -16.49 5.61
C LYS A 181 4.32 -15.36 6.25
N VAL A 182 4.25 -14.21 5.58
CA VAL A 182 3.45 -13.05 5.98
C VAL A 182 2.43 -12.72 4.88
N ALA A 183 1.38 -11.95 5.18
CA ALA A 183 0.37 -11.63 4.16
C ALA A 183 1.01 -11.01 2.90
N TRP A 184 0.47 -11.39 1.73
CA TRP A 184 1.02 -11.09 0.40
C TRP A 184 2.38 -11.73 0.06
N GLY A 185 2.87 -12.61 0.93
CA GLY A 185 3.98 -13.52 0.66
C GLY A 185 5.37 -12.89 0.76
N SER A 186 6.31 -13.52 0.03
CA SER A 186 7.72 -13.15 -0.04
C SER A 186 7.93 -11.74 -0.60
N TRP A 187 8.60 -10.88 0.18
CA TRP A 187 9.02 -9.55 -0.29
C TRP A 187 9.90 -9.67 -1.54
N PHE A 188 10.80 -10.66 -1.58
CA PHE A 188 11.73 -10.88 -2.68
C PHE A 188 10.99 -11.18 -3.98
N ASP A 189 10.13 -12.19 -3.99
CA ASP A 189 9.37 -12.57 -5.18
C ASP A 189 8.46 -11.44 -5.65
N HIS A 190 7.88 -10.70 -4.70
CA HIS A 190 7.03 -9.55 -5.00
C HIS A 190 7.81 -8.46 -5.73
N VAL A 191 8.93 -7.96 -5.17
CA VAL A 191 9.69 -6.88 -5.80
C VAL A 191 10.36 -7.31 -7.11
N ILE A 192 10.82 -8.56 -7.21
CA ILE A 192 11.43 -9.13 -8.42
C ILE A 192 10.38 -9.31 -9.52
N GLY A 193 9.21 -9.86 -9.19
CA GLY A 193 8.13 -10.10 -10.15
C GLY A 193 7.69 -8.80 -10.81
N TRP A 194 7.41 -7.78 -10.01
CA TRP A 194 7.05 -6.45 -10.51
C TRP A 194 8.20 -5.76 -11.27
N TRP A 195 9.45 -5.97 -10.85
CA TRP A 195 10.62 -5.45 -11.57
C TRP A 195 10.80 -6.06 -12.95
N LYS A 196 10.50 -7.36 -13.12
CA LYS A 196 10.53 -8.03 -14.43
C LYS A 196 9.34 -7.61 -15.30
N ALA A 197 8.16 -7.45 -14.71
CA ALA A 197 6.94 -7.06 -15.42
C ALA A 197 7.06 -5.68 -16.09
N LYS A 198 7.80 -4.73 -15.50
CA LYS A 198 7.96 -3.36 -16.05
C LYS A 198 8.59 -3.32 -17.45
N ASN A 199 9.27 -4.37 -17.86
CA ASN A 199 9.86 -4.45 -19.21
C ASN A 199 8.82 -4.82 -20.29
N HIS A 200 7.62 -5.25 -19.89
CA HIS A 200 6.58 -5.77 -20.79
C HIS A 200 5.27 -4.99 -20.71
N TYR A 201 5.02 -4.28 -19.60
CA TYR A 201 3.80 -3.53 -19.32
C TYR A 201 4.10 -2.08 -18.94
N PRO A 202 3.14 -1.15 -19.07
CA PRO A 202 3.33 0.24 -18.67
C PRO A 202 3.35 0.35 -17.14
N ILE A 203 4.51 0.07 -16.56
CA ILE A 203 4.76 0.14 -15.12
C ILE A 203 5.84 1.20 -14.86
N LEU A 204 5.49 2.22 -14.07
CA LEU A 204 6.46 3.12 -13.45
C LEU A 204 6.94 2.49 -12.14
N TYR A 205 8.18 2.01 -12.11
CA TYR A 205 8.80 1.42 -10.91
C TYR A 205 9.59 2.50 -10.15
N LEU A 206 9.16 2.80 -8.93
CA LEU A 206 9.75 3.80 -8.04
C LEU A 206 10.34 3.15 -6.79
N PHE A 207 11.26 3.86 -6.15
CA PHE A 207 11.83 3.49 -4.86
C PHE A 207 11.42 4.51 -3.81
N TYR A 208 10.93 4.04 -2.67
CA TYR A 208 10.59 4.89 -1.52
C TYR A 208 11.75 5.79 -1.12
N GLU A 209 12.98 5.26 -1.21
CA GLU A 209 14.21 5.97 -0.91
C GLU A 209 14.45 7.15 -1.85
N ASP A 210 14.17 6.98 -3.15
CA ASP A 210 14.30 8.05 -4.14
C ASP A 210 13.28 9.16 -3.89
N ILE A 211 12.02 8.79 -3.56
CA ILE A 211 10.98 9.76 -3.23
C ILE A 211 11.36 10.55 -1.96
N LYS A 212 12.04 9.89 -1.00
CA LYS A 212 12.53 10.54 0.23
C LYS A 212 13.71 11.48 -0.01
N GLU A 213 14.61 11.14 -0.91
CA GLU A 213 15.80 11.94 -1.23
C GLU A 213 15.48 13.15 -2.10
N ASP A 214 14.73 12.94 -3.18
CA ASP A 214 14.36 13.98 -4.14
C ASP A 214 12.88 13.84 -4.54
N PRO A 215 11.95 14.25 -3.66
CA PRO A 215 10.52 14.17 -3.92
C PRO A 215 10.12 14.96 -5.18
N ALA A 216 10.78 16.09 -5.47
CA ALA A 216 10.47 16.91 -6.63
C ALA A 216 10.63 16.12 -7.93
N LYS A 217 11.77 15.44 -8.08
CA LYS A 217 12.09 14.61 -9.24
C LYS A 217 11.16 13.42 -9.36
N GLU A 218 10.88 12.70 -8.28
CA GLU A 218 10.01 11.52 -8.36
C GLU A 218 8.54 11.88 -8.61
N ILE A 219 8.05 12.99 -8.06
CA ILE A 219 6.70 13.52 -8.34
C ILE A 219 6.59 13.95 -9.81
N GLN A 220 7.61 14.61 -10.36
CA GLN A 220 7.70 14.94 -11.80
C GLN A 220 7.62 13.69 -12.68
N LYS A 221 8.34 12.61 -12.33
CA LYS A 221 8.24 11.33 -13.05
C LYS A 221 6.83 10.74 -13.02
N ILE A 222 6.14 10.83 -11.88
CA ILE A 222 4.74 10.38 -11.77
C ILE A 222 3.85 11.21 -12.70
N ALA A 223 3.95 12.54 -12.68
CA ALA A 223 3.15 13.41 -13.55
C ALA A 223 3.38 13.11 -15.04
N GLN A 224 4.64 12.96 -15.45
CA GLN A 224 5.01 12.56 -16.82
C GLN A 224 4.42 11.21 -17.20
N PHE A 225 4.52 10.21 -16.30
CA PHE A 225 3.93 8.89 -16.54
C PHE A 225 2.41 8.93 -16.66
N LEU A 226 1.74 9.85 -15.94
CA LEU A 226 0.31 10.08 -16.06
C LEU A 226 -0.08 10.92 -17.28
N ASN A 227 0.88 11.47 -18.03
CA ASN A 227 0.67 12.44 -19.11
C ASN A 227 -0.03 13.72 -18.62
N LEU A 228 0.34 14.20 -17.44
CA LEU A 228 -0.19 15.43 -16.86
C LEU A 228 0.93 16.46 -16.68
N ASP A 229 0.64 17.71 -17.03
CA ASP A 229 1.56 18.81 -16.78
C ASP A 229 1.56 19.16 -15.30
N LEU A 230 2.76 19.30 -14.73
CA LEU A 230 2.96 19.71 -13.35
C LEU A 230 3.95 20.88 -13.29
N PRO A 231 3.47 22.12 -13.53
CA PRO A 231 4.28 23.33 -13.38
C PRO A 231 4.86 23.43 -11.97
N GLU A 232 5.98 24.15 -11.83
CA GLU A 232 6.72 24.29 -10.57
C GLU A 232 5.84 24.70 -9.38
N VAL A 233 4.89 25.62 -9.60
CA VAL A 233 3.94 26.06 -8.57
C VAL A 233 3.10 24.89 -8.05
N LEU A 234 2.55 24.06 -8.95
CA LEU A 234 1.77 22.88 -8.56
C LEU A 234 2.66 21.81 -7.94
N LEU A 235 3.86 21.59 -8.47
CA LEU A 235 4.84 20.67 -7.90
C LEU A 235 5.13 21.00 -6.43
N ASN A 236 5.39 22.28 -6.12
CA ASN A 236 5.64 22.75 -4.76
C ASN A 236 4.42 22.53 -3.84
N GLN A 237 3.20 22.73 -4.36
CA GLN A 237 1.97 22.44 -3.61
C GLN A 237 1.83 20.94 -3.32
N VAL A 238 2.05 20.07 -4.30
CA VAL A 238 2.02 18.62 -4.10
C VAL A 238 3.07 18.20 -3.07
N MET A 239 4.30 18.70 -3.19
CA MET A 239 5.39 18.40 -2.25
C MET A 239 5.05 18.84 -0.82
N GLN A 240 4.52 20.05 -0.64
CA GLN A 240 4.14 20.54 0.67
C GLN A 240 3.01 19.68 1.25
N HIS A 241 1.92 19.47 0.53
CA HIS A 241 0.76 18.73 1.02
C HIS A 241 1.10 17.28 1.38
N THR A 242 1.92 16.64 0.55
CA THR A 242 2.31 15.23 0.71
C THR A 242 3.55 15.04 1.59
N ALA A 243 4.07 16.11 2.20
CA ALA A 243 5.14 15.99 3.18
C ALA A 243 4.66 15.15 4.38
N PHE A 244 5.55 14.30 4.91
CA PHE A 244 5.20 13.35 5.97
C PHE A 244 4.56 14.02 7.19
N GLU A 245 5.09 15.15 7.66
CA GLU A 245 4.54 15.87 8.81
C GLU A 245 3.12 16.39 8.56
N ASN A 246 2.82 16.82 7.33
CA ASN A 246 1.49 17.30 6.96
C ASN A 246 0.50 16.14 6.84
N MET A 247 0.89 15.06 6.15
CA MET A 247 0.06 13.85 6.06
C MET A 247 -0.19 13.21 7.43
N LYS A 248 0.80 13.25 8.34
CA LYS A 248 0.66 12.74 9.71
C LYS A 248 -0.43 13.46 10.50
N GLN A 249 -0.62 14.75 10.26
CA GLN A 249 -1.64 15.56 10.91
C GLN A 249 -2.99 15.52 10.18
N ASN A 250 -3.04 15.06 8.93
CA ASN A 250 -4.25 15.03 8.12
C ASN A 250 -5.11 13.76 8.42
N PRO A 251 -6.31 13.89 9.00
CA PRO A 251 -7.20 12.77 9.31
C PRO A 251 -7.68 11.98 8.07
N LYS A 252 -7.51 12.54 6.88
CA LYS A 252 -7.87 11.89 5.60
C LYS A 252 -6.78 10.95 5.09
N THR A 253 -5.56 11.04 5.60
CA THR A 253 -4.42 10.20 5.16
C THR A 253 -3.75 9.43 6.30
N ASN A 254 -3.89 9.86 7.55
CA ASN A 254 -3.21 9.26 8.71
C ASN A 254 -3.94 8.07 9.35
N PHE A 255 -5.12 7.68 8.84
CA PHE A 255 -5.95 6.57 9.33
C PHE A 255 -6.50 6.74 10.76
N THR A 256 -6.58 7.95 11.32
CA THR A 256 -7.22 8.16 12.64
C THR A 256 -8.75 8.07 12.59
N ASN A 257 -9.32 8.07 11.39
CA ASN A 257 -10.74 7.82 11.14
C ASN A 257 -11.10 6.33 11.17
N VAL A 258 -10.12 5.42 11.12
CA VAL A 258 -10.35 3.99 11.29
C VAL A 258 -10.57 3.71 12.78
N PRO A 259 -11.62 2.95 13.15
CA PRO A 259 -11.89 2.66 14.55
C PRO A 259 -10.71 1.98 15.26
N SER A 260 -10.45 2.36 16.51
CA SER A 260 -9.30 1.87 17.29
C SER A 260 -9.31 0.37 17.54
N PHE A 261 -10.49 -0.26 17.51
CA PHE A 261 -10.64 -1.71 17.61
C PHE A 261 -10.14 -2.45 16.34
N ILE A 262 -10.01 -1.75 15.20
CA ILE A 262 -9.36 -2.24 13.98
C ILE A 262 -7.90 -1.78 13.95
N MET A 263 -7.64 -0.48 14.13
CA MET A 263 -6.30 0.12 14.09
C MET A 263 -6.02 0.91 15.37
N ASP A 264 -5.36 0.27 16.32
CA ASP A 264 -4.97 0.90 17.59
C ASP A 264 -3.71 1.74 17.44
N GLN A 265 -3.91 3.01 17.07
CA GLN A 265 -2.82 3.97 16.88
C GLN A 265 -2.01 4.25 18.16
N SER A 266 -2.51 3.88 19.35
CA SER A 266 -1.75 4.01 20.61
C SER A 266 -0.63 2.96 20.74
N VAL A 267 -0.80 1.80 20.10
CA VAL A 267 0.23 0.74 20.02
C VAL A 267 1.34 1.15 19.05
N SER A 268 0.95 1.68 17.89
CA SER A 268 1.84 2.30 16.92
C SER A 268 1.01 3.14 15.96
N ALA A 269 1.39 4.40 15.76
CA ALA A 269 0.76 5.25 14.76
C ALA A 269 0.93 4.67 13.34
N PHE A 270 -0.06 4.86 12.47
CA PHE A 270 0.05 4.48 11.05
C PHE A 270 1.13 5.32 10.34
N MET A 271 1.08 6.65 10.54
CA MET A 271 2.13 7.60 10.15
C MET A 271 3.25 7.59 11.20
N ARG A 272 4.01 6.49 11.24
CA ARG A 272 4.95 6.17 12.33
C ARG A 272 6.21 7.06 12.35
N LYS A 273 7.09 6.92 11.35
CA LYS A 273 8.36 7.66 11.27
C LYS A 273 8.65 8.27 9.90
N GLY A 274 8.27 7.62 8.79
CA GLY A 274 8.42 8.22 7.46
C GLY A 274 9.87 8.48 7.01
N THR A 275 10.81 7.66 7.48
CA THR A 275 12.26 7.79 7.22
C THR A 275 12.84 6.55 6.54
N VAL A 276 14.01 6.72 5.93
CA VAL A 276 14.88 5.63 5.48
C VAL A 276 15.94 5.39 6.54
N GLY A 277 16.19 4.13 6.91
CA GLY A 277 17.20 3.74 7.88
C GLY A 277 16.70 3.51 9.31
N ASP A 278 15.39 3.50 9.54
CA ASP A 278 14.85 3.27 10.88
C ASP A 278 15.06 1.84 11.36
N TRP A 279 15.25 0.90 10.43
CA TRP A 279 15.60 -0.49 10.74
C TRP A 279 16.77 -0.62 11.72
N LYS A 280 17.71 0.34 11.74
CA LYS A 280 18.85 0.35 12.68
C LYS A 280 18.42 0.41 14.15
N ASN A 281 17.21 0.89 14.45
CA ASN A 281 16.65 0.95 15.79
C ASN A 281 15.93 -0.34 16.22
N GLN A 282 15.78 -1.30 15.31
CA GLN A 282 15.00 -2.52 15.52
C GLN A 282 15.84 -3.78 15.37
N PHE A 283 16.76 -3.80 14.41
CA PHE A 283 17.60 -4.95 14.10
C PHE A 283 18.81 -5.04 15.04
N THR A 284 19.14 -6.25 15.46
CA THR A 284 20.50 -6.56 15.92
C THR A 284 21.46 -6.65 14.73
N VAL A 285 22.76 -6.61 14.98
CA VAL A 285 23.79 -6.77 13.93
C VAL A 285 23.61 -8.11 13.21
N ALA A 286 23.46 -9.22 13.95
CA ALA A 286 23.28 -10.56 13.38
C ALA A 286 22.01 -10.67 12.51
N GLN A 287 20.90 -10.04 12.93
CA GLN A 287 19.68 -10.01 12.14
C GLN A 287 19.84 -9.19 10.85
N SER A 288 20.60 -8.09 10.92
CA SER A 288 20.92 -7.27 9.76
C SER A 288 21.73 -8.07 8.75
N GLU A 289 22.78 -8.75 9.20
CA GLU A 289 23.65 -9.60 8.37
C GLU A 289 22.86 -10.75 7.74
N TRP A 290 21.97 -11.39 8.51
CA TRP A 290 21.11 -12.47 7.99
C TRP A 290 20.23 -12.00 6.82
N LEU A 291 19.58 -10.84 6.96
CA LEU A 291 18.76 -10.29 5.89
C LEU A 291 19.61 -9.76 4.71
N ASP A 292 20.82 -9.25 4.97
CA ASP A 292 21.77 -8.88 3.91
C ASP A 292 22.18 -10.09 3.06
N ASP A 293 22.49 -11.22 3.69
CA ASP A 293 22.82 -12.48 3.00
C ASP A 293 21.64 -12.98 2.16
N ALA A 294 20.43 -12.96 2.73
CA ALA A 294 19.22 -13.32 1.99
C ALA A 294 19.01 -12.42 0.76
N CYS A 295 19.22 -11.10 0.90
CA CYS A 295 19.14 -10.15 -0.23
C CYS A 295 20.22 -10.44 -1.28
N ALA A 296 21.47 -10.68 -0.86
CA ALA A 296 22.57 -10.98 -1.77
C ALA A 296 22.35 -12.26 -2.57
N GLN A 297 21.74 -13.28 -1.96
CA GLN A 297 21.41 -14.54 -2.60
C GLN A 297 20.20 -14.41 -3.53
N LEU A 298 19.07 -13.87 -3.04
CA LEU A 298 17.79 -13.90 -3.74
C LEU A 298 17.65 -12.82 -4.83
N LEU A 299 18.34 -11.67 -4.70
CA LEU A 299 18.35 -10.61 -5.71
C LEU A 299 19.50 -10.77 -6.74
N LYS A 300 20.32 -11.81 -6.61
CA LYS A 300 21.49 -12.04 -7.47
C LYS A 300 21.08 -12.07 -8.95
N GLY A 301 21.69 -11.19 -9.75
CA GLY A 301 21.47 -11.13 -11.20
C GLY A 301 20.20 -10.40 -11.65
N ILE A 302 19.39 -9.84 -10.74
CA ILE A 302 18.15 -9.12 -11.09
C ILE A 302 18.41 -7.65 -11.50
N ASN A 303 19.62 -7.12 -11.24
CA ASN A 303 19.95 -5.69 -11.39
C ASN A 303 18.93 -4.78 -10.68
N LEU A 304 18.51 -5.20 -9.49
CA LEU A 304 17.62 -4.44 -8.60
C LEU A 304 18.39 -4.13 -7.32
N THR A 305 18.56 -2.84 -7.01
CA THR A 305 19.38 -2.37 -5.89
C THR A 305 18.56 -1.45 -5.00
N PHE A 306 18.69 -1.64 -3.69
CA PHE A 306 17.99 -0.86 -2.68
C PHE A 306 18.99 -0.11 -1.81
N ARG A 307 18.60 1.10 -1.38
CA ARG A 307 19.35 1.88 -0.41
C ARG A 307 18.74 1.67 0.97
N THR A 308 19.56 1.48 1.99
CA THR A 308 19.11 1.25 3.37
C THR A 308 19.33 2.48 4.27
N GLN A 309 19.83 3.56 3.68
CA GLN A 309 20.07 4.87 4.30
C GLN A 309 20.11 5.95 3.21
N LEU A 310 19.85 7.19 3.62
CA LEU A 310 20.00 8.41 2.82
C LEU A 310 21.02 9.33 3.49
#